data_AF-W9RZQ8-F1
#
_entry.id   AF-W9RZQ8-F1
#
_cell.length_a   1.000
_cell.length_b   1.000
_cell.length_c   1.000
_cell.angle_alpha   90.00
_cell.angle_beta   90.00
_cell.angle_gamma   90.00
#
_symmetry.space_group_name_H-M   'P 1'
#
loop_
_entity.id
_entity.type
_entity.pdbx_description
1 polymer ?
#
loop_
_entity_poly.entity_id
_entity_poly.type
_entity_poly.pdbx_seq_one_letter_code
_entity_poly.pdbx_strand_id
1 'polypeptide(L)'
;MPAKDTCFDKEKSLELFLRIGLDDRTAKNTVANNKVTTNLTAVIHEAGVTDGCSRAVGNLLYTVATKYPTNSLVHRPTLVEYVVSSKIKTPAQLEAAFSFFATLGPENFKLNEFEEACGVGVEVSVEEIGNTVNDVFEENKNAILEERYRTNVGDLFAHVRKRQPWADPKIVKQLIDSKLYELLGERTAADNEKVPKKKKEKPAKVEDKSAIVSAPEHPSEEDINPFSIFPQPEENLKSYNNLKVEKFQFNPFFVNKFLKK
;
A
#
# COMPACT_ATOMS: atom_id res chain seq x y z
N MET A 1 0.05 -36.57 21.80
CA MET A 1 0.87 -35.39 22.15
C MET A 1 1.60 -34.93 20.89
N PRO A 2 1.33 -33.72 20.34
CA PRO A 2 2.05 -33.21 19.16
C PRO A 2 2.62 -31.78 19.31
N ALA A 3 2.84 -31.27 20.53
CA ALA A 3 3.19 -29.86 20.71
C ALA A 3 4.69 -29.53 20.52
N LYS A 4 5.60 -30.47 20.77
CA LYS A 4 7.06 -30.20 20.75
C LYS A 4 7.65 -30.04 19.35
N ASP A 5 7.19 -30.84 18.38
CA ASP A 5 7.78 -30.84 17.03
C ASP A 5 7.46 -29.54 16.28
N THR A 6 6.23 -29.04 16.43
CA THR A 6 5.79 -27.81 15.75
C THR A 6 6.49 -26.52 16.22
N CYS A 7 7.06 -26.50 17.42
CA CYS A 7 7.80 -25.34 17.93
C CYS A 7 9.21 -25.27 17.34
N PHE A 8 9.86 -26.43 17.26
CA PHE A 8 11.21 -26.55 16.70
C PHE A 8 11.25 -26.26 15.20
N ASP A 9 10.24 -26.69 14.45
CA ASP A 9 10.13 -26.39 13.03
C ASP A 9 9.92 -24.90 12.76
N LYS A 10 9.17 -24.22 13.64
CA LYS A 10 8.95 -22.78 13.56
C LYS A 10 10.22 -21.97 13.85
N GLU A 11 11.03 -22.39 14.81
CA GLU A 11 12.33 -21.75 15.09
C GLU A 11 13.28 -21.87 13.89
N LYS A 12 13.34 -23.05 13.26
CA LYS A 12 14.13 -23.24 12.04
C LYS A 12 13.66 -22.39 10.88
N SER A 13 12.35 -22.32 10.63
CA SER A 13 11.79 -21.44 9.60
C SER A 13 12.08 -19.97 9.90
N LEU A 14 12.03 -19.57 11.17
CA LEU A 14 12.36 -18.21 11.58
C LEU A 14 13.82 -17.88 11.24
N GLU A 15 14.76 -18.74 11.61
CA GLU A 15 16.18 -18.57 11.28
C GLU A 15 16.41 -18.49 9.77
N LEU A 16 15.76 -19.36 8.99
CA LEU A 16 15.85 -19.37 7.54
C LEU A 16 15.35 -18.03 6.95
N PHE A 17 14.24 -17.50 7.46
CA PHE A 17 13.65 -16.24 7.00
C PHE A 17 14.53 -15.03 7.35
N LEU A 18 15.19 -15.06 8.50
CA LEU A 18 16.16 -14.03 8.88
C LEU A 18 17.42 -14.11 8.01
N ARG A 19 17.89 -15.31 7.64
CA ARG A 19 19.07 -15.50 6.77
C ARG A 19 18.89 -14.95 5.35
N ILE A 20 17.68 -15.02 4.80
CA ILE A 20 17.37 -14.37 3.51
C ILE A 20 17.18 -12.85 3.64
N GLY A 21 17.33 -12.28 4.84
CA GLY A 21 17.35 -10.84 5.06
C GLY A 21 16.00 -10.18 5.35
N LEU A 22 14.95 -10.97 5.64
CA LEU A 22 13.68 -10.42 6.13
C LEU A 22 13.88 -9.76 7.49
N ASP A 23 13.11 -8.70 7.75
CA ASP A 23 13.11 -8.05 9.06
C ASP A 23 12.48 -8.96 10.13
N ASP A 24 12.92 -8.83 11.38
CA ASP A 24 12.45 -9.63 12.51
C ASP A 24 10.93 -9.68 12.65
N ARG A 25 10.26 -8.54 12.40
CA ARG A 25 8.81 -8.45 12.53
C ARG A 25 8.13 -9.24 11.42
N THR A 26 8.55 -9.08 10.18
CA THR A 26 8.02 -9.81 9.02
C THR A 26 8.31 -11.30 9.14
N ALA A 27 9.51 -11.69 9.57
CA ALA A 27 9.87 -13.10 9.77
C ALA A 27 8.97 -13.76 10.83
N LYS A 28 8.79 -13.13 11.99
CA LYS A 28 7.89 -13.62 13.05
C LYS A 28 6.44 -13.73 12.60
N ASN A 29 5.93 -12.72 11.89
CA ASN A 29 4.58 -12.73 11.32
C ASN A 29 4.42 -13.84 10.28
N THR A 30 5.47 -14.12 9.50
CA THR A 30 5.44 -15.16 8.47
C THR A 30 5.36 -16.54 9.09
N VAL A 31 6.16 -16.83 10.10
CA VAL A 31 6.15 -18.10 10.85
C VAL A 31 4.83 -18.34 11.60
N ALA A 32 4.11 -17.28 11.95
CA ALA A 32 2.77 -17.39 12.52
C ALA A 32 1.73 -17.89 11.49
N ASN A 33 1.97 -17.70 10.19
CA ASN A 33 1.10 -18.16 9.12
C ASN A 33 1.67 -19.44 8.47
N ASN A 34 1.13 -20.60 8.87
CA ASN A 34 1.60 -21.90 8.39
C ASN A 34 1.61 -22.02 6.86
N LYS A 35 0.60 -21.48 6.15
CA LYS A 35 0.55 -21.55 4.67
C LYS A 35 1.70 -20.77 4.03
N VAL A 36 1.90 -19.53 4.48
CA VAL A 36 2.98 -18.69 3.95
C VAL A 36 4.34 -19.25 4.35
N THR A 37 4.45 -19.83 5.55
CA THR A 37 5.67 -20.50 6.02
C THR A 37 6.06 -21.64 5.09
N THR A 38 5.13 -22.55 4.78
CA THR A 38 5.39 -23.67 3.86
C THR A 38 5.76 -23.18 2.47
N ASN A 39 5.03 -22.20 1.93
CA ASN A 39 5.30 -21.64 0.61
C ASN A 39 6.67 -20.96 0.53
N LEU A 40 7.00 -20.11 1.51
CA LEU A 40 8.27 -19.40 1.53
C LEU A 40 9.44 -20.35 1.72
N THR A 41 9.30 -21.36 2.58
CA THR A 41 10.33 -22.40 2.77
C THR A 41 10.58 -23.14 1.45
N ALA A 42 9.51 -23.53 0.73
CA ALA A 42 9.64 -24.15 -0.59
C ALA A 42 10.36 -23.24 -1.60
N VAL A 43 9.99 -21.95 -1.66
CA VAL A 43 10.64 -20.96 -2.53
C VAL A 43 12.12 -20.79 -2.20
N ILE A 44 12.51 -20.79 -0.93
CA ILE A 44 13.91 -20.67 -0.50
C ILE A 44 14.72 -21.91 -0.90
N HIS A 45 14.12 -23.09 -0.80
CA HIS A 45 14.76 -24.33 -1.26
C HIS A 45 14.89 -24.37 -2.79
N GLU A 46 13.85 -23.97 -3.52
CA GLU A 46 13.90 -23.84 -4.99
C GLU A 46 14.96 -22.83 -5.44
N ALA A 47 15.13 -21.76 -4.67
CA ALA A 47 16.15 -20.74 -4.89
C ALA A 47 17.58 -21.19 -4.59
N GLY A 48 17.76 -22.26 -3.81
CA GLY A 48 19.08 -22.68 -3.34
C GLY A 48 19.75 -21.66 -2.41
N VAL A 49 18.98 -20.78 -1.75
CA VAL A 49 19.52 -19.70 -0.88
C VAL A 49 19.35 -19.99 0.61
N THR A 50 19.37 -21.27 0.99
CA THR A 50 19.25 -21.69 2.41
C THR A 50 20.41 -21.16 3.28
N ASP A 51 21.55 -20.88 2.66
CA ASP A 51 22.73 -20.28 3.32
C ASP A 51 22.63 -18.76 3.43
N GLY A 52 21.60 -18.15 2.88
CA GLY A 52 21.29 -16.72 2.95
C GLY A 52 21.42 -16.00 1.61
N CYS A 53 20.89 -14.78 1.57
CA CYS A 53 20.97 -13.90 0.40
C CYS A 53 20.87 -12.42 0.81
N SER A 54 20.97 -11.51 -0.15
CA SER A 54 20.78 -10.08 0.13
C SER A 54 19.33 -9.80 0.52
N ARG A 55 19.12 -8.79 1.37
CA ARG A 55 17.77 -8.33 1.77
C ARG A 55 16.88 -8.00 0.57
N ALA A 56 17.46 -7.46 -0.52
CA ALA A 56 16.71 -7.16 -1.73
C ALA A 56 16.14 -8.44 -2.37
N VAL A 57 16.97 -9.47 -2.53
CA VAL A 57 16.57 -10.79 -3.06
C VAL A 57 15.55 -11.45 -2.13
N GLY A 58 15.80 -11.47 -0.81
CA GLY A 58 14.86 -12.05 0.14
C GLY A 58 13.48 -11.42 0.14
N ASN A 59 13.39 -10.09 0.00
CA ASN A 59 12.10 -9.39 -0.12
C ASN A 59 11.35 -9.76 -1.40
N LEU A 60 12.07 -9.97 -2.51
CA LEU A 60 11.47 -10.44 -3.77
C LEU A 60 10.99 -11.89 -3.63
N LEU A 61 11.78 -12.78 -3.02
CA LEU A 61 11.39 -14.17 -2.74
C LEU A 61 10.17 -14.25 -1.82
N TYR A 62 10.09 -13.39 -0.81
CA TYR A 62 8.89 -13.26 0.03
C TYR A 62 7.65 -12.86 -0.79
N THR A 63 7.82 -11.95 -1.73
CA THR A 63 6.75 -11.54 -2.63
C THR A 63 6.33 -12.69 -3.55
N VAL A 64 7.27 -13.47 -4.10
CA VAL A 64 6.99 -14.71 -4.84
C VAL A 64 6.18 -15.68 -3.98
N ALA A 65 6.62 -15.96 -2.75
CA ALA A 65 5.92 -16.92 -1.88
C ALA A 65 4.48 -16.53 -1.54
N THR A 66 4.15 -15.22 -1.56
CA THR A 66 2.85 -14.69 -1.14
C THR A 66 1.92 -14.36 -2.29
N LYS A 67 2.45 -14.00 -3.47
CA LYS A 67 1.66 -13.51 -4.61
C LYS A 67 1.72 -14.36 -5.87
N TYR A 68 2.56 -15.40 -5.90
CA TYR A 68 2.73 -16.20 -7.11
C TYR A 68 1.39 -16.85 -7.55
N PRO A 69 1.03 -16.80 -8.85
CA PRO A 69 -0.23 -17.36 -9.34
C PRO A 69 -0.32 -18.87 -9.13
N THR A 70 -1.42 -19.34 -8.54
CA THR A 70 -1.59 -20.77 -8.21
C THR A 70 -1.79 -21.67 -9.44
N ASN A 71 -2.17 -21.10 -10.58
CA ASN A 71 -2.42 -21.82 -11.83
C ASN A 71 -1.14 -22.15 -12.64
N SER A 72 0.01 -21.64 -12.23
CA SER A 72 1.28 -21.74 -12.99
C SER A 72 2.47 -22.10 -12.12
N LEU A 73 2.24 -22.82 -11.01
CA LEU A 73 3.28 -23.19 -10.03
C LEU A 73 4.47 -23.95 -10.65
N VAL A 74 4.26 -24.59 -11.80
CA VAL A 74 5.31 -25.29 -12.57
C VAL A 74 6.45 -24.37 -13.01
N HIS A 75 6.20 -23.06 -13.18
CA HIS A 75 7.21 -22.08 -13.61
C HIS A 75 7.87 -21.32 -12.45
N ARG A 76 7.44 -21.56 -11.20
CA ARG A 76 7.97 -20.86 -10.03
C ARG A 76 9.48 -21.02 -9.88
N PRO A 77 10.07 -22.23 -10.06
CA PRO A 77 11.52 -22.39 -9.97
C PRO A 77 12.29 -21.50 -10.96
N THR A 78 11.78 -21.36 -12.20
CA THR A 78 12.40 -20.50 -13.20
C THR A 78 12.34 -19.03 -12.79
N LEU A 79 11.20 -18.54 -12.30
CA LEU A 79 11.11 -17.16 -11.81
C LEU A 79 12.07 -16.89 -10.66
N VAL A 80 12.18 -17.84 -9.74
CA VAL A 80 13.06 -17.75 -8.57
C VAL A 80 14.53 -17.67 -9.00
N GLU A 81 14.95 -18.44 -10.00
CA GLU A 81 16.30 -18.35 -10.57
C GLU A 81 16.60 -16.96 -11.14
N TYR A 82 15.63 -16.31 -11.79
CA TYR A 82 15.77 -14.95 -12.31
C TYR A 82 15.92 -13.90 -11.21
N VAL A 83 15.29 -14.13 -10.05
CA VAL A 83 15.43 -13.26 -8.88
C VAL A 83 16.81 -13.44 -8.24
N VAL A 84 17.28 -14.69 -8.06
CA VAL A 84 18.59 -14.97 -7.47
C VAL A 84 19.74 -14.50 -8.37
N SER A 85 19.63 -14.71 -9.68
CA SER A 85 20.59 -14.21 -10.68
C SER A 85 20.53 -12.69 -10.90
N SER A 86 19.68 -11.97 -10.16
CA SER A 86 19.51 -10.51 -10.26
C SER A 86 19.10 -10.03 -11.66
N LYS A 87 18.45 -10.89 -12.47
CA LYS A 87 17.81 -10.48 -13.72
C LYS A 87 16.52 -9.70 -13.45
N ILE A 88 15.77 -10.14 -12.45
CA ILE A 88 14.59 -9.43 -11.91
C ILE A 88 15.01 -8.76 -10.60
N LYS A 89 15.09 -7.43 -10.63
CA LYS A 89 15.60 -6.61 -9.51
C LYS A 89 14.51 -5.80 -8.82
N THR A 90 13.42 -5.50 -9.54
CA THR A 90 12.39 -4.58 -9.06
C THR A 90 11.05 -5.28 -8.82
N PRO A 91 10.23 -4.77 -7.87
CA PRO A 91 8.87 -5.27 -7.69
C PRO A 91 7.99 -5.12 -8.94
N ALA A 92 8.24 -4.11 -9.79
CA ALA A 92 7.48 -3.92 -11.02
C ALA A 92 7.72 -5.07 -12.02
N GLN A 93 8.97 -5.47 -12.20
CA GLN A 93 9.33 -6.63 -13.04
C GLN A 93 8.72 -7.92 -12.49
N LEU A 94 8.67 -8.05 -11.16
CA LEU A 94 8.09 -9.23 -10.52
C LEU A 94 6.56 -9.31 -10.71
N GLU A 95 5.84 -8.20 -10.57
CA GLU A 95 4.39 -8.15 -10.82
C GLU A 95 4.06 -8.40 -12.31
N ALA A 96 4.91 -7.95 -13.22
CA ALA A 96 4.79 -8.28 -14.64
C ALA A 96 5.00 -9.78 -14.90
N ALA A 97 5.99 -10.40 -14.24
CA ALA A 97 6.21 -11.85 -14.30
C ALA A 97 5.00 -12.64 -13.77
N PHE A 98 4.41 -12.21 -12.65
CA PHE A 98 3.18 -12.83 -12.16
C PHE A 98 2.03 -12.70 -13.15
N SER A 99 1.89 -11.53 -13.78
CA SER A 99 0.85 -11.31 -14.79
C SER A 99 1.05 -12.21 -16.01
N PHE A 100 2.29 -12.34 -16.50
CA PHE A 100 2.63 -13.25 -17.60
C PHE A 100 2.26 -14.70 -17.28
N PHE A 101 2.69 -15.21 -16.11
CA PHE A 101 2.39 -16.58 -15.70
C PHE A 101 0.93 -16.81 -15.33
N ALA A 102 0.22 -15.79 -14.85
CA ALA A 102 -1.20 -15.89 -14.58
C ALA A 102 -2.00 -16.08 -15.89
N THR A 103 -1.61 -15.41 -16.97
CA THR A 103 -2.24 -15.56 -18.29
C THR A 103 -1.84 -16.87 -18.98
N LEU A 104 -0.58 -17.28 -18.88
CA LEU A 104 -0.06 -18.51 -19.48
C LEU A 104 -0.61 -19.79 -18.82
N GLY A 105 -0.71 -19.81 -17.49
CA GLY A 105 -1.06 -21.02 -16.75
C GLY A 105 0.06 -22.06 -16.72
N PRO A 106 -0.22 -23.36 -16.91
CA PRO A 106 0.78 -24.43 -16.86
C PRO A 106 1.48 -24.69 -18.19
N GLU A 107 1.20 -23.91 -19.23
CA GLU A 107 1.73 -24.10 -20.58
C GLU A 107 3.21 -23.70 -20.69
N ASN A 108 3.95 -24.31 -21.61
CA ASN A 108 5.33 -23.90 -21.83
C ASN A 108 5.40 -22.50 -22.47
N PHE A 109 6.40 -21.71 -22.06
CA PHE A 109 6.67 -20.38 -22.61
C PHE A 109 8.03 -20.30 -23.28
N LYS A 110 8.21 -19.29 -24.14
CA LYS A 110 9.52 -18.94 -24.68
C LYS A 110 10.21 -17.95 -23.75
N LEU A 111 11.47 -18.22 -23.43
CA LEU A 111 12.27 -17.36 -22.55
C LEU A 111 12.34 -15.92 -23.05
N ASN A 112 12.51 -15.71 -24.36
CA ASN A 112 12.60 -14.36 -24.93
C ASN A 112 11.32 -13.54 -24.73
N GLU A 113 10.15 -14.16 -24.93
CA GLU A 113 8.84 -13.51 -24.74
C GLU A 113 8.63 -13.15 -23.26
N PHE A 114 9.08 -14.03 -22.35
CA PHE A 114 9.04 -13.77 -20.92
C PHE A 114 10.00 -12.64 -20.50
N GLU A 115 11.24 -12.66 -20.97
CA GLU A 115 12.24 -11.64 -20.68
C GLU A 115 11.77 -10.26 -21.16
N GLU A 116 11.20 -10.18 -22.37
CA GLU A 116 10.62 -8.95 -22.92
C GLU A 116 9.43 -8.46 -22.10
N ALA A 117 8.47 -9.34 -21.77
CA ALA A 117 7.30 -9.00 -20.97
C ALA A 117 7.65 -8.51 -19.55
N CYS A 118 8.76 -9.01 -18.99
CA CYS A 118 9.22 -8.65 -17.66
C CYS A 118 10.25 -7.52 -17.66
N GLY A 119 10.65 -7.00 -18.82
CA GLY A 119 11.68 -5.97 -18.92
C GLY A 119 13.03 -6.43 -18.37
N VAL A 120 13.39 -7.70 -18.57
CA VAL A 120 14.70 -8.23 -18.18
C VAL A 120 15.77 -7.60 -19.06
N GLY A 121 16.81 -7.04 -18.44
CA GLY A 121 17.88 -6.34 -19.15
C GLY A 121 17.50 -4.93 -19.65
N VAL A 122 16.27 -4.47 -19.41
CA VAL A 122 15.86 -3.11 -19.72
C VAL A 122 16.30 -2.18 -18.59
N GLU A 123 17.28 -1.33 -18.87
CA GLU A 123 17.70 -0.25 -17.98
C GLU A 123 17.33 1.09 -18.65
N VAL A 124 16.32 1.76 -18.09
CA VAL A 124 15.86 3.06 -18.61
C VAL A 124 16.85 4.14 -18.17
N SER A 125 17.43 4.84 -19.14
CA SER A 125 18.39 5.92 -18.88
C SER A 125 17.71 7.14 -18.27
N VAL A 126 18.49 7.97 -17.56
CA VAL A 126 17.97 9.22 -16.97
C VAL A 126 17.43 10.16 -18.06
N GLU A 127 18.04 10.15 -19.24
CA GLU A 127 17.62 10.97 -20.39
C GLU A 127 16.27 10.53 -20.93
N GLU A 128 16.03 9.22 -21.10
CA GLU A 128 14.74 8.68 -21.53
C GLU A 128 13.63 8.96 -20.51
N ILE A 129 13.95 8.87 -19.22
CA ILE A 129 13.01 9.26 -18.15
C ILE A 129 12.71 10.76 -18.26
N GLY A 130 13.74 11.59 -18.46
CA GLY A 130 13.61 13.04 -18.63
C GLY A 130 12.72 13.42 -19.81
N ASN A 131 12.92 12.79 -20.96
CA ASN A 131 12.09 12.98 -22.16
C ASN A 131 10.63 12.60 -21.89
N THR A 132 10.40 11.45 -21.25
CA THR A 132 9.05 11.00 -20.89
C THR A 132 8.38 11.97 -19.90
N VAL A 133 9.12 12.48 -18.92
CA VAL A 133 8.62 13.50 -17.97
C VAL A 133 8.26 14.78 -18.72
N ASN A 134 9.11 15.25 -19.65
CA ASN A 134 8.83 16.44 -20.45
C ASN A 134 7.54 16.27 -21.28
N ASP A 135 7.36 15.12 -21.93
CA ASP A 135 6.14 14.85 -22.71
C ASP A 135 4.88 14.89 -21.83
N VAL A 136 4.93 14.26 -20.65
CA VAL A 136 3.83 14.29 -19.68
C VAL A 136 3.56 15.72 -19.18
N PHE A 137 4.59 16.53 -18.98
CA PHE A 137 4.44 17.93 -18.57
C PHE A 137 3.85 18.80 -19.66
N GLU A 138 4.25 18.62 -20.92
CA GLU A 138 3.67 19.37 -22.04
C GLU A 138 2.19 19.01 -22.26
N GLU A 139 1.82 17.73 -22.12
CA GLU A 139 0.42 17.29 -22.19
C GLU A 139 -0.45 17.88 -21.07
N ASN A 140 0.11 18.06 -19.87
CA ASN A 140 -0.61 18.54 -18.70
C ASN A 140 -0.33 20.02 -18.37
N LYS A 141 0.36 20.74 -19.26
CA LYS A 141 0.93 22.07 -18.98
C LYS A 141 -0.11 23.09 -18.53
N ASN A 142 -1.25 23.13 -19.22
CA ASN A 142 -2.32 24.07 -18.89
C ASN A 142 -2.88 23.81 -17.49
N ALA A 143 -3.13 22.55 -17.15
CA ALA A 143 -3.61 22.17 -15.82
C ALA A 143 -2.57 22.47 -14.74
N ILE A 144 -1.28 22.22 -15.00
CA ILE A 144 -0.18 22.53 -14.08
C ILE A 144 -0.08 24.03 -13.82
N LEU A 145 -0.24 24.88 -14.84
CA LEU A 145 -0.18 26.33 -14.68
C LEU A 145 -1.39 26.89 -13.91
N GLU A 146 -2.58 26.32 -14.12
CA GLU A 146 -3.80 26.72 -13.40
C GLU A 146 -3.79 26.29 -11.94
N GLU A 147 -3.40 25.05 -11.66
CA GLU A 147 -3.41 24.48 -10.31
C GLU A 147 -2.12 24.77 -9.53
N ARG A 148 -1.05 25.16 -10.23
CA ARG A 148 0.30 25.36 -9.70
C ARG A 148 0.73 24.16 -8.84
N TYR A 149 1.16 24.38 -7.60
CA TYR A 149 1.63 23.32 -6.71
C TYR A 149 0.50 22.46 -6.13
N ARG A 150 -0.76 22.75 -6.46
CA ARG A 150 -1.90 21.89 -6.10
C ARG A 150 -2.08 20.73 -7.07
N THR A 151 -1.39 20.73 -8.22
CA THR A 151 -1.44 19.63 -9.16
C THR A 151 -1.07 18.32 -8.47
N ASN A 152 -1.85 17.28 -8.77
CA ASN A 152 -1.60 15.97 -8.24
C ASN A 152 -0.33 15.35 -8.85
N VAL A 153 0.79 15.47 -8.14
CA VAL A 153 2.08 14.86 -8.52
C VAL A 153 1.96 13.35 -8.66
N GLY A 154 1.03 12.71 -7.93
CA GLY A 154 0.75 11.27 -8.07
C GLY A 154 0.21 10.91 -9.45
N ASP A 155 -0.61 11.77 -10.06
CA ASP A 155 -1.16 11.54 -11.40
C ASP A 155 -0.06 11.69 -12.47
N LEU A 156 0.77 12.74 -12.37
CA LEU A 156 1.94 12.91 -13.24
C LEU A 156 2.87 11.70 -13.16
N PHE A 157 3.13 11.22 -11.95
CA PHE A 157 3.94 10.03 -11.71
C PHE A 157 3.32 8.77 -12.36
N ALA A 158 1.99 8.61 -12.25
CA ALA A 158 1.27 7.49 -12.87
C ALA A 158 1.37 7.53 -14.41
N HIS A 159 1.27 8.71 -15.02
CA HIS A 159 1.45 8.88 -16.46
C HIS A 159 2.85 8.47 -16.93
N VAL A 160 3.90 8.91 -16.22
CA VAL A 160 5.29 8.52 -16.54
C VAL A 160 5.45 7.00 -16.39
N ARG A 161 4.95 6.42 -15.29
CA ARG A 161 5.04 4.97 -15.03
C ARG A 161 4.31 4.13 -16.08
N LYS A 162 3.23 4.64 -16.68
CA LYS A 162 2.52 3.96 -17.76
C LYS A 162 3.36 3.87 -19.04
N ARG A 163 4.17 4.88 -19.33
CA ARG A 163 5.06 4.93 -20.51
C ARG A 163 6.40 4.22 -20.26
N GLN A 164 6.93 4.36 -19.04
CA GLN A 164 8.21 3.82 -18.61
C GLN A 164 8.03 2.97 -17.33
N PRO A 165 7.51 1.74 -17.44
CA PRO A 165 7.21 0.90 -16.28
C PRO A 165 8.46 0.43 -15.50
N TRP A 166 9.61 0.42 -16.18
CA TRP A 166 10.89 -0.05 -15.63
C TRP A 166 11.79 1.09 -15.10
N ALA A 167 11.33 2.34 -15.17
CA ALA A 167 12.10 3.49 -14.70
C ALA A 167 12.27 3.50 -13.18
N ASP A 168 13.40 4.02 -12.69
CA ASP A 168 13.63 4.18 -11.26
C ASP A 168 12.66 5.23 -10.68
N PRO A 169 11.77 4.84 -9.74
CA PRO A 169 10.79 5.75 -9.17
C PRO A 169 11.42 6.96 -8.46
N LYS A 170 12.64 6.83 -7.93
CA LYS A 170 13.35 7.93 -7.27
C LYS A 170 13.78 8.98 -8.30
N ILE A 171 14.32 8.53 -9.42
CA ILE A 171 14.77 9.41 -10.52
C ILE A 171 13.56 10.10 -11.15
N VAL A 172 12.47 9.35 -11.42
CA VAL A 172 11.21 9.92 -11.92
C VAL A 172 10.71 11.03 -10.99
N LYS A 173 10.68 10.77 -9.67
CA LYS A 173 10.24 11.78 -8.70
C LYS A 173 11.15 13.01 -8.70
N GLN A 174 12.46 12.84 -8.70
CA GLN A 174 13.42 13.95 -8.73
C GLN A 174 13.24 14.82 -9.99
N LEU A 175 13.05 14.20 -11.15
CA LEU A 175 12.84 14.91 -12.41
C LEU A 175 11.49 15.64 -12.45
N ILE A 176 10.42 15.03 -11.92
CA ILE A 176 9.11 15.70 -11.79
C ILE A 176 9.19 16.89 -10.82
N ASP A 177 9.86 16.74 -9.67
CA ASP A 177 10.01 17.83 -8.70
C ASP A 177 10.82 18.99 -9.32
N SER A 178 11.89 18.67 -10.09
CA SER A 178 12.73 19.66 -10.78
C SER A 178 11.99 20.35 -11.94
N LYS A 179 11.43 19.55 -12.86
CA LYS A 179 10.12 19.74 -13.51
C LYS A 179 9.30 20.96 -13.10
N LEU A 180 8.61 20.72 -12.00
CA LEU A 180 7.59 21.57 -11.45
C LEU A 180 8.19 22.88 -10.92
N TYR A 181 9.36 22.80 -10.29
CA TYR A 181 10.07 23.98 -9.80
C TYR A 181 10.51 24.90 -10.95
N GLU A 182 11.02 24.36 -12.04
CA GLU A 182 11.41 25.14 -13.23
C GLU A 182 10.21 25.84 -13.87
N LEU A 183 9.06 25.17 -13.93
CA LEU A 183 7.85 25.72 -14.56
C LEU A 183 7.10 26.72 -13.66
N LEU A 184 7.02 26.47 -12.35
CA LEU A 184 6.20 27.25 -11.42
C LEU A 184 6.98 28.25 -10.56
N GLY A 185 8.30 28.09 -10.43
CA GLY A 185 9.15 28.86 -9.53
C GLY A 185 8.92 28.53 -8.05
N GLU A 186 9.25 29.45 -7.15
CA GLU A 186 9.08 29.24 -5.71
C GLU A 186 7.61 29.04 -5.31
N ARG A 187 7.40 28.28 -4.22
CA ARG A 187 6.08 28.10 -3.62
C ARG A 187 5.63 29.38 -2.94
N THR A 188 4.40 29.79 -3.23
CA THR A 188 3.79 31.02 -2.70
C THR A 188 2.64 30.70 -1.74
N ALA A 189 2.21 31.68 -0.94
CA ALA A 189 1.07 31.50 -0.02
C ALA A 189 -0.22 31.05 -0.73
N ALA A 190 -0.41 31.50 -1.97
CA ALA A 190 -1.54 31.11 -2.82
C ALA A 190 -1.56 29.61 -3.16
N ASP A 191 -0.44 28.88 -3.04
CA ASP A 191 -0.38 27.43 -3.27
C ASP A 191 -0.88 26.61 -2.06
N ASN A 192 -0.90 27.21 -0.86
CA ASN A 192 -1.35 26.57 0.38
C ASN A 192 -2.85 26.74 0.65
N GLU A 193 -3.52 27.63 -0.08
CA GLU A 193 -4.95 27.83 0.05
C GLU A 193 -5.69 26.58 -0.47
N LYS A 194 -6.47 25.94 0.39
CA LYS A 194 -7.37 24.85 -0.03
C LYS A 194 -8.44 25.43 -0.93
N VAL A 195 -8.50 24.98 -2.19
CA VAL A 195 -9.54 25.41 -3.13
C VAL A 195 -10.91 25.12 -2.49
N PRO A 196 -11.78 26.14 -2.32
CA PRO A 196 -13.17 25.91 -1.93
C PRO A 196 -13.79 24.98 -2.96
N LYS A 197 -14.42 23.88 -2.52
CA LYS A 197 -15.17 22.98 -3.41
C LYS A 197 -16.10 23.84 -4.27
N LYS A 198 -15.81 23.99 -5.56
CA LYS A 198 -16.72 24.63 -6.52
C LYS A 198 -18.04 23.86 -6.42
N LYS A 199 -19.04 24.47 -5.78
CA LYS A 199 -20.43 24.03 -5.90
C LYS A 199 -20.71 24.00 -7.40
N LYS A 200 -21.03 22.82 -7.94
CA LYS A 200 -21.63 22.72 -9.27
C LYS A 200 -22.85 23.64 -9.27
N GLU A 201 -22.76 24.77 -9.96
CA GLU A 201 -23.91 25.57 -10.34
C GLU A 201 -24.83 24.65 -11.17
N LYS A 202 -26.01 24.36 -10.62
CA LYS A 202 -27.10 23.80 -11.41
C LYS A 202 -27.52 24.87 -12.43
N PRO A 203 -27.79 24.49 -13.69
CA PRO A 203 -28.31 25.45 -14.68
C PRO A 203 -29.66 26.00 -14.23
N ALA A 204 -29.80 27.32 -14.28
CA ALA A 204 -31.03 28.04 -14.01
C ALA A 204 -32.13 27.67 -15.02
N LYS A 205 -33.33 27.36 -14.54
CA LYS A 205 -34.56 27.31 -15.33
C LYS A 205 -35.45 28.46 -14.87
N VAL A 206 -35.79 29.34 -15.81
CA VAL A 206 -36.59 30.55 -15.62
C VAL A 206 -38.08 30.22 -15.75
N GLU A 207 -38.86 30.65 -14.74
CA GLU A 207 -40.28 31.11 -14.64
C GLU A 207 -41.42 30.26 -15.29
N ASP A 208 -42.61 30.08 -14.70
CA ASP A 208 -43.57 31.12 -14.26
C ASP A 208 -44.60 30.64 -13.18
N LYS A 209 -45.29 31.62 -12.56
CA LYS A 209 -46.00 31.70 -11.27
C LYS A 209 -47.46 31.19 -11.23
N SER A 210 -47.93 30.84 -10.02
CA SER A 210 -49.16 31.36 -9.36
C SER A 210 -49.24 30.83 -7.89
N ALA A 211 -49.05 31.70 -6.87
CA ALA A 211 -50.06 32.28 -5.95
C ALA A 211 -50.81 31.23 -5.08
N ILE A 212 -50.81 31.18 -3.73
CA ILE A 212 -51.21 32.18 -2.70
C ILE A 212 -50.79 31.71 -1.28
N VAL A 213 -50.17 32.62 -0.50
CA VAL A 213 -50.29 32.97 0.95
C VAL A 213 -50.32 31.90 2.07
N SER A 214 -49.31 31.88 2.94
CA SER A 214 -49.40 32.31 4.37
C SER A 214 -48.04 32.15 5.09
N ALA A 215 -47.65 33.17 5.86
CA ALA A 215 -46.50 33.16 6.77
C ALA A 215 -46.81 32.29 8.02
N PRO A 216 -45.82 31.71 8.72
CA PRO A 216 -44.97 32.49 9.64
C PRO A 216 -43.48 32.09 9.72
N GLU A 217 -42.70 33.08 10.16
CA GLU A 217 -41.49 33.01 11.02
C GLU A 217 -40.23 32.21 10.59
N HIS A 218 -39.15 32.99 10.40
CA HIS A 218 -37.76 32.57 10.52
C HIS A 218 -37.48 31.94 11.90
N PRO A 219 -36.53 30.99 11.96
CA PRO A 219 -35.42 31.17 12.89
C PRO A 219 -34.07 31.20 12.17
N SER A 220 -33.19 31.95 12.81
CA SER A 220 -31.82 32.31 12.48
C SER A 220 -30.85 31.14 12.37
N GLU A 221 -29.76 31.44 11.65
CA GLU A 221 -28.52 30.70 11.56
C GLU A 221 -27.88 30.49 12.94
N GLU A 222 -27.95 29.29 13.51
CA GLU A 222 -27.02 28.83 14.54
C GLU A 222 -26.71 27.34 14.36
N ASP A 223 -25.44 27.06 14.05
CA ASP A 223 -24.69 25.82 14.30
C ASP A 223 -25.45 24.49 14.46
N ILE A 224 -25.76 23.85 13.34
CA ILE A 224 -25.90 22.38 13.33
C ILE A 224 -24.51 21.79 13.22
N ASN A 225 -23.79 21.74 14.34
CA ASN A 225 -22.54 21.00 14.43
C ASN A 225 -22.84 19.49 14.37
N PRO A 226 -22.47 18.76 13.29
CA PRO A 226 -22.73 17.33 13.17
C PRO A 226 -21.97 16.49 14.21
N PHE A 227 -21.06 17.09 14.99
CA PHE A 227 -20.34 16.46 16.09
C PHE A 227 -21.08 16.49 17.43
N SER A 228 -22.25 17.14 17.54
CA SER A 228 -23.09 17.10 18.75
C SER A 228 -23.71 15.72 19.05
N ILE A 229 -23.58 14.77 18.13
CA ILE A 229 -23.96 13.37 18.33
C ILE A 229 -22.95 12.65 19.26
N PHE A 230 -21.71 13.16 19.34
CA PHE A 230 -20.69 12.58 20.20
C PHE A 230 -20.74 13.22 21.60
N PRO A 231 -20.67 12.41 22.67
CA PRO A 231 -20.61 12.92 24.03
C PRO A 231 -19.36 13.78 24.21
N GLN A 232 -19.51 14.86 25.00
CA GLN A 232 -18.40 15.78 25.28
C GLN A 232 -17.26 15.04 26.01
N PRO A 233 -15.99 15.41 25.79
CA PRO A 233 -14.85 14.74 26.44
C PRO A 233 -14.96 14.65 27.97
N GLU A 234 -15.60 15.63 28.63
CA GLU A 234 -15.83 15.59 30.08
C GLU A 234 -16.83 14.50 30.51
N GLU A 235 -17.76 14.10 29.65
CA GLU A 235 -18.71 13.03 29.92
C GLU A 235 -18.06 11.64 29.85
N ASN A 236 -17.03 11.47 29.00
CA ASN A 236 -16.22 10.26 28.96
C ASN A 236 -15.47 10.00 30.28
N LEU A 237 -15.15 11.05 31.06
CA LEU A 237 -14.48 10.88 32.36
C LEU A 237 -15.44 10.39 33.46
N LYS A 238 -16.75 10.66 33.35
CA LYS A 238 -17.75 10.18 34.32
C LYS A 238 -18.00 8.68 34.19
N SER A 239 -17.98 8.13 32.97
CA SER A 239 -18.13 6.70 32.72
C SER A 239 -16.93 5.86 33.24
N TYR A 240 -15.70 6.40 33.19
CA TYR A 240 -14.53 5.76 33.82
C TYR A 240 -14.61 5.70 35.35
N ASN A 241 -15.18 6.72 36.00
CA ASN A 241 -15.32 6.73 37.45
C ASN A 241 -16.40 5.75 37.94
N ASN A 242 -17.51 5.60 37.21
CA ASN A 242 -18.56 4.64 37.56
C ASN A 242 -18.12 3.18 37.38
N LEU A 243 -17.26 2.88 36.40
CA LEU A 243 -16.66 1.54 36.20
C LEU A 243 -15.67 1.13 37.32
N LYS A 244 -15.07 2.08 38.02
CA LYS A 244 -14.19 1.80 39.18
C LYS A 244 -14.99 1.57 40.47
N VAL A 245 -16.18 2.14 40.61
CA VAL A 245 -17.01 1.97 41.81
C VAL A 245 -17.74 0.62 41.78
N GLU A 246 -18.18 0.13 40.61
CA GLU A 246 -18.84 -1.18 40.51
C GLU A 246 -17.89 -2.39 40.64
N LYS A 247 -16.58 -2.21 40.44
CA LYS A 247 -15.57 -3.27 40.70
C LYS A 247 -15.05 -3.33 42.13
N PHE A 248 -15.47 -2.40 43.01
CA PHE A 248 -15.06 -2.36 44.41
C PHE A 248 -16.18 -2.73 45.41
N GLN A 249 -17.22 -3.44 44.95
CA GLN A 249 -18.18 -4.13 45.81
C GLN A 249 -18.09 -5.66 45.67
N PHE A 250 -16.86 -6.19 45.64
CA PHE A 250 -16.64 -7.62 45.85
C PHE A 250 -16.87 -7.95 47.34
N ASN A 251 -18.00 -8.63 47.57
CA ASN A 251 -18.49 -9.19 48.82
C ASN A 251 -17.39 -9.97 49.60
N PRO A 252 -17.08 -9.66 50.88
CA PRO A 252 -16.00 -10.34 51.63
C PRO A 252 -16.34 -11.75 52.15
N PHE A 253 -17.43 -12.39 51.72
CA PHE A 253 -17.94 -13.61 52.36
C PHE A 253 -17.59 -14.95 51.70
N PHE A 254 -16.58 -15.00 50.82
CA PHE A 254 -16.25 -16.24 50.10
C PHE A 254 -14.76 -16.61 50.04
N VAL A 255 -14.00 -16.34 51.11
CA VAL A 255 -12.66 -16.93 51.28
C VAL A 255 -12.46 -17.34 52.75
N ASN A 256 -13.11 -18.43 53.18
CA ASN A 256 -12.61 -19.26 54.29
C ASN A 256 -13.35 -20.60 54.43
N LYS A 257 -13.23 -21.48 53.43
CA LYS A 257 -13.53 -22.91 53.62
C LYS A 257 -12.61 -23.82 52.80
N PHE A 258 -11.31 -23.59 52.88
CA PHE A 258 -10.30 -24.60 52.58
C PHE A 258 -9.07 -24.33 53.43
N LEU A 259 -9.18 -24.65 54.74
CA LEU A 259 -8.06 -24.92 55.65
C LEU A 259 -8.65 -25.23 57.04
N LYS A 260 -9.17 -26.45 57.21
CA LYS A 260 -9.04 -27.23 58.46
C LYS A 260 -9.69 -28.61 58.31
N LYS A 261 -8.81 -29.62 58.45
CA LYS A 261 -9.01 -31.08 58.56
C LYS A 261 -9.41 -31.82 57.30
#